data_AF-A0A4D7C3E5-F1
#
_entry.id   AF-A0A4D7C3E5-F1
#
_cell.length_a   1.000
_cell.length_b   1.000
_cell.length_c   1.000
_cell.angle_alpha   90.00
_cell.angle_beta   90.00
_cell.angle_gamma   90.00
#
_symmetry.space_group_name_H-M   'P 1'
#
loop_
_entity.id
_entity.type
_entity.pdbx_description
1 polymer ?
#
loop_
_entity_poly.entity_id
_entity_poly.type
_entity_poly.pdbx_seq_one_letter_code
_entity_poly.pdbx_strand_id
1 'polypeptide(L)'
;MPASPRRRRDRSPGRPQYRARTARRDAGSRSVLRHTGDRSSAGERIARKDQLRMAQVWVTVGGRRYALACKDGEEPRLQRLAATVAAKAVDVEATLGQTSEPRLLLMAALLLADELLEARDTLSAAAQTIAQADAARERLEQLAADLEAGATND
;
A
#
# COMPACT_ATOMS: atom_id res chain seq x y z
N MET A 1 -56.11 -44.30 -9.73
CA MET A 1 -55.23 -45.45 -10.05
C MET A 1 -53.79 -45.13 -9.64
N PRO A 2 -53.06 -46.10 -9.08
CA PRO A 2 -51.75 -45.91 -8.44
C PRO A 2 -50.58 -46.18 -9.40
N ALA A 3 -49.37 -45.68 -9.08
CA ALA A 3 -48.09 -46.39 -9.25
C ALA A 3 -46.88 -45.51 -8.86
N SER A 4 -46.25 -45.83 -7.73
CA SER A 4 -44.79 -45.72 -7.54
C SER A 4 -44.14 -47.00 -8.13
N PRO A 5 -42.81 -47.31 -8.01
CA PRO A 5 -41.55 -46.55 -7.89
C PRO A 5 -40.41 -47.12 -8.80
N ARG A 6 -39.15 -46.62 -8.70
CA ARG A 6 -37.83 -47.35 -8.63
C ARG A 6 -36.65 -46.48 -9.13
N ARG A 7 -35.75 -46.01 -8.23
CA ARG A 7 -34.39 -46.53 -7.86
C ARG A 7 -33.30 -46.51 -8.95
N ARG A 8 -32.17 -45.83 -8.67
CA ARG A 8 -30.78 -46.34 -8.40
C ARG A 8 -29.80 -45.14 -8.40
N ARG A 9 -29.13 -44.82 -7.28
CA ARG A 9 -27.73 -45.16 -6.90
C ARG A 9 -26.68 -44.90 -7.98
N ASP A 10 -25.75 -43.99 -7.70
CA ASP A 10 -24.28 -44.08 -7.83
C ASP A 10 -23.69 -42.85 -7.12
N ARG A 11 -22.88 -42.89 -6.06
CA ARG A 11 -21.57 -43.53 -5.75
C ARG A 11 -20.39 -42.96 -6.56
N SER A 12 -19.83 -41.87 -6.03
CA SER A 12 -18.43 -41.39 -5.96
C SER A 12 -17.44 -41.64 -7.11
N PRO A 13 -16.54 -40.67 -7.35
CA PRO A 13 -15.16 -40.79 -6.83
C PRO A 13 -14.71 -39.46 -6.17
N GLY A 14 -13.78 -39.33 -5.23
CA GLY A 14 -12.62 -40.15 -4.88
C GLY A 14 -11.32 -39.38 -5.17
N ARG A 15 -10.65 -38.90 -4.10
CA ARG A 15 -9.21 -38.51 -3.96
C ARG A 15 -8.83 -37.04 -4.29
N PRO A 16 -7.76 -36.44 -3.65
CA PRO A 16 -6.54 -37.10 -3.18
C PRO A 16 -6.05 -36.81 -1.75
N GLN A 17 -5.19 -37.73 -1.32
CA GLN A 17 -4.50 -37.82 -0.03
C GLN A 17 -3.25 -36.95 -0.06
N TYR A 18 -3.14 -35.96 0.84
CA TYR A 18 -1.88 -35.25 1.05
C TYR A 18 -1.00 -36.02 2.02
N ARG A 19 0.08 -36.64 1.50
CA ARG A 19 1.14 -37.27 2.28
C ARG A 19 2.05 -36.19 2.84
N ALA A 20 1.97 -35.92 4.15
CA ALA A 20 3.01 -35.18 4.84
C ALA A 20 4.27 -36.06 4.96
N ARG A 21 5.25 -35.78 4.10
CA ARG A 21 6.66 -36.15 4.28
C ARG A 21 7.39 -34.91 4.76
N THR A 22 8.18 -35.07 5.82
CA THR A 22 9.44 -34.37 6.17
C THR A 22 9.53 -34.32 7.69
N ALA A 23 10.68 -34.32 8.33
CA ALA A 23 12.01 -34.86 8.04
C ALA A 23 12.68 -34.82 9.41
N ARG A 24 13.38 -35.90 9.77
CA ARG A 24 14.22 -35.92 10.97
C ARG A 24 15.25 -34.79 10.89
N ARG A 25 15.41 -34.02 11.96
CA ARG A 25 16.59 -33.18 12.19
C ARG A 25 17.08 -33.38 13.62
N ASP A 26 18.09 -34.23 13.73
CA ASP A 26 19.07 -34.17 14.80
C ASP A 26 19.88 -32.88 14.67
N ALA A 27 20.14 -32.20 15.79
CA ALA A 27 21.41 -31.55 16.11
C ALA A 27 21.27 -30.74 17.41
N GLY A 28 21.49 -31.41 18.54
CA GLY A 28 21.98 -30.72 19.72
C GLY A 28 23.48 -30.45 19.55
N SER A 29 23.91 -29.21 19.79
CA SER A 29 25.22 -28.90 20.37
C SER A 29 25.36 -27.41 20.72
N ARG A 30 25.29 -27.17 22.04
CA ARG A 30 26.18 -26.34 22.86
C ARG A 30 26.62 -24.96 22.33
N SER A 31 25.97 -23.93 22.88
CA SER A 31 26.60 -22.88 23.72
C SER A 31 28.12 -22.81 23.68
N VAL A 32 28.68 -21.69 23.16
CA VAL A 32 29.39 -20.67 23.95
C VAL A 32 29.47 -19.37 23.10
N LEU A 33 28.88 -18.27 23.56
CA LEU A 33 29.39 -16.94 23.23
C LEU A 33 29.19 -16.02 24.43
N ARG A 34 30.31 -15.51 24.94
CA ARG A 34 30.39 -14.68 26.14
C ARG A 34 29.80 -13.30 25.85
N HIS A 35 28.75 -12.92 26.59
CA HIS A 35 28.27 -11.55 26.64
C HIS A 35 29.07 -10.82 27.74
N THR A 36 30.09 -10.05 27.36
CA THR A 36 30.45 -8.88 28.17
C THR A 36 29.42 -7.81 27.81
N GLY A 37 28.58 -7.46 28.77
CA GLY A 37 27.54 -6.46 28.56
C GLY A 37 28.14 -5.10 28.26
N ASP A 38 27.43 -4.27 27.48
CA ASP A 38 27.27 -2.90 27.92
C ASP A 38 25.99 -2.21 27.40
N ARG A 39 25.31 -1.56 28.35
CA ARG A 39 24.36 -0.43 28.26
C ARG A 39 23.59 -0.18 26.94
N SER A 40 22.43 -0.84 26.76
CA SER A 40 21.29 -0.28 25.96
C SER A 40 19.91 -0.93 26.23
N SER A 41 19.78 -1.92 27.13
CA SER A 41 18.54 -2.72 27.20
C SER A 41 17.30 -2.00 27.76
N ALA A 42 17.45 -0.88 28.47
CA ALA A 42 16.30 -0.12 28.99
C ALA A 42 15.63 0.75 27.91
N GLY A 43 16.42 1.44 27.06
CA GLY A 43 15.91 2.24 25.94
C GLY A 43 15.39 1.39 24.78
N GLU A 44 16.06 0.26 24.49
CA GLU A 44 15.66 -0.69 23.45
C GLU A 44 14.28 -1.33 23.72
N ARG A 45 13.95 -1.58 25.01
CA ARG A 45 12.68 -2.19 25.41
C ARG A 45 11.49 -1.23 25.33
N ILE A 46 11.71 0.07 25.53
CA ILE A 46 10.64 1.08 25.46
C ILE A 46 10.27 1.33 24.00
N ALA A 47 11.26 1.47 23.11
CA ALA A 47 11.05 1.67 21.67
C ALA A 47 10.28 0.50 21.01
N ARG A 48 10.54 -0.76 21.41
CA ARG A 48 9.76 -1.91 20.93
C ARG A 48 8.34 -1.97 21.50
N LYS A 49 8.10 -1.42 22.69
CA LYS A 49 6.80 -1.49 23.38
C LYS A 49 5.77 -0.54 22.78
N ASP A 50 6.20 0.61 22.29
CA ASP A 50 5.31 1.58 21.63
C ASP A 50 4.91 1.17 20.21
N GLN A 51 5.72 0.34 19.52
CA GLN A 51 5.38 -0.21 18.20
C GLN A 51 4.24 -1.25 18.21
N LEU A 52 3.81 -1.71 19.40
CA LEU A 52 2.79 -2.74 19.59
C LEU A 52 1.43 -2.17 20.03
N ARG A 53 1.30 -0.84 20.15
CA ARG A 53 0.01 -0.24 20.47
C ARG A 53 -0.81 -0.05 19.21
N MET A 54 -1.94 -0.74 19.18
CA MET A 54 -2.94 -0.66 18.13
C MET A 54 -4.06 0.24 18.62
N ALA A 55 -4.23 1.39 17.96
CA ALA A 55 -5.38 2.24 18.09
C ALA A 55 -6.48 1.81 17.10
N GLN A 56 -7.71 2.27 17.34
CA GLN A 56 -8.82 2.07 16.42
C GLN A 56 -9.50 3.40 16.14
N VAL A 57 -9.77 3.65 14.86
CA VAL A 57 -10.50 4.82 14.39
C VAL A 57 -11.79 4.37 13.76
N TRP A 58 -12.87 5.09 14.10
CA TRP A 58 -14.15 4.93 13.46
C TRP A 58 -14.32 5.96 12.34
N VAL A 59 -14.66 5.49 11.15
CA VAL A 59 -14.87 6.35 9.97
C VAL A 59 -16.22 6.05 9.35
N THR A 60 -16.81 7.02 8.66
CA THR A 60 -18.12 6.85 8.00
C THR A 60 -17.97 7.14 6.51
N VAL A 61 -18.40 6.21 5.65
CA VAL A 61 -18.34 6.33 4.19
C VAL A 61 -19.62 5.73 3.61
N GLY A 62 -20.29 6.42 2.68
CA GLY A 62 -21.52 5.92 2.04
C GLY A 62 -22.62 5.54 3.05
N GLY A 63 -22.75 6.32 4.12
CA GLY A 63 -23.73 6.07 5.19
C GLY A 63 -23.40 4.91 6.14
N ARG A 64 -22.24 4.25 6.00
CA ARG A 64 -21.83 3.13 6.86
C ARG A 64 -20.60 3.43 7.67
N ARG A 65 -20.56 2.88 8.89
CA ARG A 65 -19.49 3.09 9.85
C ARG A 65 -18.52 1.91 9.85
N TYR A 66 -17.24 2.21 9.71
CA TYR A 66 -16.13 1.27 9.63
C TYR A 66 -15.17 1.46 10.79
N ALA A 67 -14.72 0.35 11.39
CA ALA A 67 -13.66 0.35 12.38
C ALA A 67 -12.34 -0.03 11.71
N LEU A 68 -11.37 0.87 11.73
CA LEU A 68 -10.05 0.67 11.15
C LEU A 68 -9.00 0.62 12.25
N ALA A 69 -8.16 -0.42 12.24
CA ALA A 69 -7.01 -0.49 13.12
C ALA A 69 -5.88 0.37 12.55
N CYS A 70 -5.22 1.13 13.42
CA CYS A 70 -4.05 1.93 13.07
C CYS A 70 -3.01 1.86 14.18
N LYS A 71 -1.79 2.30 13.88
CA LYS A 71 -0.77 2.49 14.91
C LYS A 71 -1.10 3.76 15.71
N ASP A 72 -0.70 3.77 16.97
CA ASP A 72 -0.76 4.97 17.80
C ASP A 72 -0.03 6.13 17.09
N GLY A 73 -0.72 7.27 16.94
CA GLY A 73 -0.20 8.47 16.27
C GLY A 73 -0.54 8.58 14.77
N GLU A 74 -1.04 7.53 14.12
CA GLU A 74 -1.48 7.56 12.73
C GLU A 74 -2.97 7.94 12.57
N GLU A 75 -3.72 8.06 13.67
CA GLU A 75 -5.16 8.32 13.68
C GLU A 75 -5.55 9.56 12.87
N PRO A 76 -4.88 10.73 13.03
CA PRO A 76 -5.27 11.92 12.29
C PRO A 76 -5.04 11.77 10.78
N ARG A 77 -3.98 11.06 10.38
CA ARG A 77 -3.71 10.77 8.97
C ARG A 77 -4.80 9.87 8.41
N LEU A 78 -5.16 8.82 9.12
CA LEU A 78 -6.19 7.88 8.69
C LEU A 78 -7.58 8.55 8.60
N GLN A 79 -7.92 9.43 9.55
CA GLN A 79 -9.15 10.22 9.49
C GLN A 79 -9.21 11.11 8.25
N ARG A 80 -8.10 11.79 7.90
CA ARG A 80 -8.05 12.60 6.66
C ARG A 80 -8.24 11.74 5.42
N LEU A 81 -7.56 10.60 5.33
CA LEU A 81 -7.73 9.68 4.20
C LEU A 81 -9.17 9.19 4.07
N ALA A 82 -9.80 8.83 5.19
CA ALA A 82 -11.19 8.40 5.18
C ALA A 82 -12.16 9.53 4.81
N ALA A 83 -11.88 10.77 5.23
CA ALA A 83 -12.66 11.94 4.82
C ALA A 83 -12.56 12.19 3.30
N THR A 84 -11.38 11.99 2.70
CA THR A 84 -11.21 12.06 1.23
C THR A 84 -12.05 11.00 0.53
N VAL A 85 -12.05 9.76 1.02
CA VAL A 85 -12.89 8.68 0.46
C VAL A 85 -14.38 8.99 0.63
N ALA A 86 -14.79 9.51 1.80
CA ALA A 86 -16.17 9.88 2.07
C ALA A 86 -16.65 11.00 1.15
N ALA A 87 -15.83 12.04 0.94
CA ALA A 87 -16.14 13.11 -0.01
C ALA A 87 -16.32 12.56 -1.43
N LYS A 88 -15.42 11.69 -1.89
CA LYS A 88 -15.55 11.09 -3.22
C LYS A 88 -16.80 10.23 -3.37
N ALA A 89 -17.18 9.50 -2.32
CA ALA A 89 -18.43 8.75 -2.31
C ALA A 89 -19.66 9.69 -2.47
N VAL A 90 -19.67 10.84 -1.79
CA VAL A 90 -20.73 11.85 -1.95
C VAL A 90 -20.79 12.38 -3.39
N ASP A 91 -19.65 12.67 -4.01
CA ASP A 91 -19.60 13.13 -5.41
C ASP A 91 -20.19 12.09 -6.38
N VAL A 92 -19.88 10.81 -6.17
CA VAL A 92 -20.40 9.70 -6.97
C VAL A 92 -21.92 9.59 -6.82
N GLU A 93 -22.45 9.66 -5.59
CA GLU A 93 -23.89 9.64 -5.34
C GLU A 93 -24.60 10.85 -5.94
N ALA A 94 -23.98 12.04 -5.90
CA ALA A 94 -24.53 13.25 -6.49
C ALA A 94 -24.62 13.15 -8.02
N THR A 95 -23.67 12.45 -8.66
CA THR A 95 -23.59 12.34 -10.12
C THR A 95 -24.44 11.20 -10.67
N LEU A 96 -24.47 10.05 -10.00
CA LEU A 96 -25.07 8.81 -10.52
C LEU A 96 -26.29 8.36 -9.73
N GLY A 97 -26.63 9.06 -8.65
CA GLY A 97 -27.68 8.68 -7.72
C GLY A 97 -27.25 7.61 -6.72
N GLN A 98 -28.22 7.18 -5.92
CA GLN A 98 -28.02 6.19 -4.87
C GLN A 98 -27.75 4.80 -5.47
N THR A 99 -26.66 4.17 -5.05
CA THR A 99 -26.21 2.85 -5.50
C THR A 99 -25.90 1.95 -4.31
N SER A 100 -25.69 0.64 -4.55
CA SER A 100 -25.17 -0.24 -3.51
C SER A 100 -23.78 0.20 -3.06
N GLU A 101 -23.51 0.07 -1.77
CA GLU A 101 -22.24 0.46 -1.15
C GLU A 101 -20.99 -0.15 -1.83
N PRO A 102 -20.93 -1.47 -2.15
CA PRO A 102 -19.75 -2.01 -2.81
C PRO A 102 -19.46 -1.35 -4.16
N ARG A 103 -20.52 -1.00 -4.91
CA ARG A 103 -20.38 -0.29 -6.18
C ARG A 103 -19.95 1.15 -5.96
N LEU A 104 -20.54 1.84 -4.98
CA LEU A 104 -20.15 3.19 -4.59
C LEU A 104 -18.66 3.29 -4.26
N LEU A 105 -18.17 2.40 -3.40
CA LEU A 105 -16.77 2.37 -2.97
C LEU A 105 -15.83 2.03 -4.12
N LEU A 106 -16.20 1.08 -5.00
CA LEU A 106 -15.41 0.78 -6.19
C LEU A 106 -15.26 2.00 -7.08
N MET A 107 -16.34 2.72 -7.34
CA MET A 107 -16.32 3.92 -8.18
C MET A 107 -15.50 5.05 -7.54
N ALA A 108 -15.69 5.29 -6.25
CA ALA A 108 -14.89 6.27 -5.52
C ALA A 108 -13.38 5.91 -5.54
N ALA A 109 -13.04 4.63 -5.38
CA ALA A 109 -11.66 4.17 -5.44
C ALA A 109 -11.04 4.34 -6.84
N LEU A 110 -11.80 4.07 -7.91
CA LEU A 110 -11.33 4.27 -9.28
C LEU A 110 -11.07 5.74 -9.59
N LEU A 111 -11.96 6.65 -9.16
CA LEU A 111 -11.76 8.09 -9.34
C LEU A 111 -10.55 8.61 -8.57
N LEU A 112 -10.35 8.17 -7.32
CA LEU A 112 -9.15 8.53 -6.56
C LEU A 112 -7.86 7.95 -7.17
N ALA A 113 -7.95 6.77 -7.79
CA ALA A 113 -6.81 6.18 -8.48
C ALA A 113 -6.45 6.98 -9.75
N ASP A 114 -7.44 7.47 -10.47
CA ASP A 114 -7.27 8.34 -11.63
C ASP A 114 -6.59 9.66 -11.24
N GLU A 115 -7.11 10.37 -10.23
CA GLU A 115 -6.49 11.58 -9.68
C GLU A 115 -5.03 11.36 -9.25
N LEU A 116 -4.74 10.19 -8.64
CA LEU A 116 -3.39 9.84 -8.23
C LEU A 116 -2.46 9.55 -9.42
N LEU A 117 -2.97 8.96 -10.51
CA LEU A 117 -2.21 8.74 -11.73
C LEU A 117 -1.88 10.08 -12.40
N GLU A 118 -2.87 10.95 -12.56
CA GLU A 118 -2.66 12.31 -13.10
C GLU A 118 -1.64 13.11 -12.28
N ALA A 119 -1.73 13.05 -10.94
CA ALA A 119 -0.77 13.70 -10.06
C ALA A 119 0.65 13.14 -10.20
N ARG A 120 0.81 11.84 -10.49
CA ARG A 120 2.12 11.22 -10.72
C ARG A 120 2.69 11.59 -12.09
N ASP A 121 1.84 11.64 -13.11
CA ASP A 121 2.26 11.99 -14.46
C ASP A 121 2.68 13.45 -14.54
N THR A 122 1.94 14.35 -13.90
CA THR A 122 2.31 15.77 -13.77
C THR A 122 3.64 15.95 -13.03
N LEU A 123 3.86 15.22 -11.93
CA LEU A 123 5.13 15.23 -11.21
C LEU A 123 6.30 14.72 -12.07
N SER A 124 6.08 13.65 -12.82
CA SER A 124 7.07 13.08 -13.75
C SER A 124 7.42 14.07 -14.86
N ALA A 125 6.42 14.69 -15.48
CA ALA A 125 6.62 15.71 -16.51
C ALA A 125 7.40 16.92 -15.95
N ALA A 126 7.04 17.41 -14.76
CA ALA A 126 7.74 18.51 -14.12
C ALA A 126 9.22 18.16 -13.84
N ALA A 127 9.51 16.94 -13.36
CA ALA A 127 10.87 16.47 -13.16
C ALA A 127 11.68 16.41 -14.47
N GLN A 128 11.05 15.99 -15.58
CA GLN A 128 11.69 16.00 -16.90
C GLN A 128 11.98 17.41 -17.38
N THR A 129 11.06 18.36 -17.21
CA THR A 129 11.27 19.77 -17.58
C THR A 129 12.42 20.39 -16.79
N ILE A 130 12.51 20.10 -15.50
CA ILE A 130 13.63 20.57 -14.66
C ILE A 130 14.95 20.00 -15.18
N ALA A 131 15.03 18.69 -15.43
CA ALA A 131 16.24 18.07 -15.97
C ALA A 131 16.65 18.64 -17.35
N GLN A 132 15.67 18.95 -18.21
CA GLN A 132 15.94 19.59 -19.50
C GLN A 132 16.44 21.03 -19.34
N ALA A 133 15.88 21.79 -18.40
CA ALA A 133 16.32 23.15 -18.09
C ALA A 133 17.75 23.16 -17.55
N ASP A 134 18.09 22.23 -16.66
CA ASP A 134 19.45 22.08 -16.13
C ASP A 134 20.45 21.73 -17.25
N ALA A 135 20.12 20.76 -18.12
CA ALA A 135 20.96 20.41 -19.26
C ALA A 135 21.11 21.56 -20.28
N ALA A 136 20.06 22.35 -20.49
CA ALA A 136 20.12 23.53 -21.36
C ALA A 136 21.01 24.62 -20.75
N ARG A 137 20.92 24.83 -19.43
CA ARG A 137 21.78 25.76 -18.70
C ARG A 137 23.25 25.37 -18.81
N GLU A 138 23.59 24.11 -18.57
CA GLU A 138 24.98 23.63 -18.71
C GLU A 138 25.53 23.85 -20.12
N ARG A 139 24.74 23.59 -21.16
CA ARG A 139 25.15 23.86 -22.56
C ARG A 139 25.37 25.34 -22.83
N LEU A 140 24.53 26.22 -22.28
CA LEU A 140 24.71 27.66 -22.43
C LEU A 140 25.98 28.14 -21.73
N GLU A 141 26.27 27.63 -20.53
CA GLU A 141 27.51 27.92 -19.80
C GLU A 141 28.75 27.44 -20.57
N GLN A 142 28.69 26.25 -21.19
CA GLN A 142 29.76 25.74 -22.06
C GLN A 142 29.99 26.63 -23.29
N LEU A 143 28.92 26.99 -24.00
CA LEU A 143 29.01 27.86 -25.18
C LEU A 143 29.56 29.24 -24.82
N ALA A 144 29.19 29.79 -23.66
CA ALA A 144 29.73 31.06 -23.18
C ALA A 144 31.25 30.95 -22.92
N ALA A 145 31.69 29.87 -22.26
CA ALA A 145 33.11 29.63 -22.00
C ALA A 145 33.92 29.44 -23.29
N ASP A 146 33.37 28.71 -24.28
CA ASP A 146 34.03 28.51 -25.58
C ASP A 146 34.22 29.83 -26.34
N LEU A 147 33.23 30.73 -26.28
CA LEU A 147 33.32 32.06 -26.89
C LEU A 147 34.36 32.95 -26.19
N GLU A 148 34.42 32.92 -24.86
CA GLU A 148 35.43 33.67 -24.10
C GLU A 148 36.84 33.17 -24.43
N ALA A 149 37.04 31.86 -24.49
CA ALA A 149 38.34 31.26 -24.82
C ALA A 149 38.81 31.62 -26.25
N GLY A 150 37.88 31.62 -27.23
CA GLY A 150 38.17 32.04 -28.60
C GLY A 150 38.56 33.51 -28.73
N ALA A 151 37.93 34.39 -27.94
CA ALA A 151 38.22 35.83 -27.96
C ALA A 151 39.58 36.20 -27.34
N THR A 152 40.14 35.37 -26.46
CA THR A 152 41.49 35.60 -25.88
C THR A 152 42.65 35.16 -26.75
N ASN A 153 42.39 34.44 -27.84
CA ASN A 153 43.44 33.81 -28.66
C ASN A 153 43.74 34.58 -29.98
N ASP A 154 43.05 35.69 -30.23
CA ASP A 154 43.30 36.68 -31.29
C ASP A 154 43.93 37.96 -30.69
#